data_AF-A0A960SNM8-F1
#
_entry.id   AF-A0A960SNM8-F1
#
_cell.length_a   1.000
_cell.length_b   1.000
_cell.length_c   1.000
_cell.angle_alpha   90.00
_cell.angle_beta   90.00
_cell.angle_gamma   90.00
#
_symmetry.space_group_name_H-M   'P 1'
#
loop_
_entity.id
_entity.type
_entity.pdbx_description
1 polymer ?
#
loop_
_entity_poly.entity_id
_entity_poly.type
_entity_poly.pdbx_seq_one_letter_code
_entity_poly.pdbx_strand_id
1 'polypeptide(L)'
;MLDYTGTISSQEAGSTPGAQMTMDITNGTMKGKSWFDAESGLVRDTQGEQSLSMNIGAMGQKLTVRMKQEVNNKLTAIEDIPAF
;
A
#
# COMPACT_ATOMS: atom_id res chain seq x y z
N MET A 1 5.00 16.28 -13.23
CA MET A 1 5.49 15.01 -12.64
C MET A 1 5.97 15.30 -11.25
N LEU A 2 5.55 14.51 -10.28
CA LEU A 2 5.79 14.72 -8.85
C LEU A 2 6.53 13.50 -8.31
N ASP A 3 7.70 13.71 -7.72
CA ASP A 3 8.38 12.67 -6.95
C ASP A 3 7.69 12.53 -5.58
N TYR A 4 7.54 11.29 -5.12
CA TYR A 4 7.02 11.02 -3.78
C TYR A 4 7.89 9.99 -3.06
N THR A 5 7.92 10.13 -1.75
CA THR A 5 8.41 9.12 -0.82
C THR A 5 7.40 8.97 0.30
N GLY A 6 7.35 7.80 0.91
CA GLY A 6 6.41 7.52 1.99
C GLY A 6 6.86 6.34 2.82
N THR A 7 6.41 6.34 4.06
CA THR A 7 6.51 5.20 4.97
C THR A 7 5.16 4.48 5.01
N ILE A 8 5.20 3.16 5.00
CA ILE A 8 4.02 2.31 5.17
C ILE A 8 4.09 1.70 6.57
N SER A 9 3.08 1.97 7.37
CA SER A 9 2.90 1.37 8.68
C SER A 9 1.54 0.71 8.75
N SER A 10 1.43 -0.36 9.53
CA SER A 10 0.15 -0.80 10.06
C SER A 10 -0.40 0.33 10.94
N GLN A 11 -1.67 0.67 10.75
CA GLN A 11 -2.41 1.26 11.86
C GLN A 11 -2.40 0.20 12.97
N GLU A 12 -2.14 0.57 14.24
CA GLU A 12 -2.05 -0.40 15.33
C GLU A 12 -3.17 -1.41 15.15
N ALA A 13 -2.79 -2.67 14.91
CA ALA A 13 -3.74 -3.74 14.95
C ALA A 13 -4.23 -3.74 16.39
N GLY A 14 -5.33 -3.01 16.64
CA GLY A 14 -6.10 -3.12 17.85
C GLY A 14 -6.29 -4.62 17.99
N SER A 15 -5.54 -5.18 18.92
CA SER A 15 -5.35 -6.62 19.06
C SER A 15 -6.69 -7.09 19.55
N THR A 16 -7.59 -7.33 18.60
CA THR A 16 -8.97 -7.67 18.87
C THR A 16 -8.86 -8.95 19.67
N PRO A 17 -9.24 -8.97 20.96
CA PRO A 17 -9.04 -10.15 21.78
C PRO A 17 -9.74 -11.34 21.11
N GLY A 18 -8.97 -12.35 20.72
CA GLY A 18 -9.46 -13.50 19.94
C GLY A 18 -9.17 -13.48 18.43
N ALA A 19 -8.47 -12.47 17.89
CA ALA A 19 -8.01 -12.48 16.50
C ALA A 19 -7.10 -13.69 16.24
N GLN A 20 -7.56 -14.61 15.38
CA GLN A 20 -6.82 -15.82 15.00
C GLN A 20 -5.57 -15.50 14.16
N MET A 21 -5.52 -14.29 13.59
CA MET A 21 -4.41 -13.79 12.78
C MET A 21 -4.13 -12.32 13.13
N THR A 22 -2.86 -11.98 13.30
CA THR A 22 -2.36 -10.60 13.42
C THR A 22 -1.45 -10.29 12.25
N MET A 23 -1.47 -9.04 11.78
CA MET A 23 -0.58 -8.55 10.74
C MET A 23 0.00 -7.21 11.16
N ASP A 24 1.31 -7.08 11.03
CA ASP A 24 2.04 -5.86 11.36
C ASP A 24 3.09 -5.53 10.29
N ILE A 25 3.23 -4.26 9.95
CA ILE A 25 4.22 -3.77 8.97
C ILE A 25 5.30 -3.01 9.74
N THR A 26 6.53 -3.54 9.73
CA THR A 26 7.64 -3.00 10.52
C THR A 26 8.60 -2.11 9.73
N ASN A 27 8.75 -2.36 8.43
CA ASN A 27 9.70 -1.64 7.57
C ASN A 27 9.09 -1.39 6.19
N GLY A 28 7.99 -0.66 6.18
CA GLY A 28 7.31 -0.28 4.95
C GLY A 28 7.84 1.03 4.38
N THR A 29 8.27 1.02 3.13
CA THR A 29 8.71 2.21 2.40
C THR A 29 8.14 2.18 0.98
N MET A 30 7.87 3.37 0.44
CA MET A 30 7.53 3.57 -0.96
C MET A 30 8.25 4.79 -1.50
N LYS A 31 8.59 4.74 -2.79
CA LYS A 31 9.09 5.88 -3.54
C LYS A 31 8.68 5.75 -5.00
N GLY A 32 8.50 6.87 -5.67
CA GLY A 32 8.13 6.83 -7.08
C GLY A 32 7.86 8.20 -7.66
N LYS A 33 7.26 8.17 -8.84
CA LYS A 33 6.84 9.32 -9.63
C LYS A 33 5.37 9.19 -9.96
N SER A 34 4.65 10.29 -9.81
CA SER A 34 3.26 10.41 -10.22
C SER A 34 3.10 11.54 -11.24
N TRP A 35 2.36 11.27 -12.30
CA TRP A 35 1.96 12.28 -13.27
C TRP A 35 0.58 12.81 -12.92
N PHE A 36 0.56 14.03 -12.40
CA PHE A 36 -0.65 14.80 -12.17
C PHE A 36 -0.97 15.66 -13.39
N ASP A 37 -2.21 15.58 -13.85
CA ASP A 37 -2.78 16.41 -14.90
C ASP A 37 -3.63 17.51 -14.25
N ALA A 38 -3.16 18.75 -14.33
CA ALA A 38 -3.79 19.89 -13.66
C ALA A 38 -5.12 20.32 -14.29
N GLU A 39 -5.35 20.01 -15.57
CA GLU A 39 -6.61 20.37 -16.26
C GLU A 39 -7.75 19.46 -15.80
N SER A 40 -7.47 18.17 -15.62
CA SER A 40 -8.45 17.22 -15.08
C SER A 40 -8.46 17.13 -13.56
N GLY A 41 -7.41 17.62 -12.89
CA GLY A 41 -7.23 17.49 -11.44
C GLY A 41 -6.94 16.06 -10.99
N LEU A 42 -6.46 15.19 -11.88
CA LEU A 42 -6.31 13.75 -11.65
C LEU A 42 -4.87 13.27 -11.80
N VAL A 43 -4.55 12.18 -11.11
CA VAL A 43 -3.32 11.43 -11.32
C VAL A 43 -3.53 10.45 -12.49
N ARG A 44 -2.73 10.59 -13.55
CA ARG A 44 -2.82 9.80 -14.78
C ARG A 44 -2.01 8.51 -14.72
N ASP A 45 -0.84 8.57 -14.10
CA ASP A 45 0.11 7.46 -14.05
C ASP A 45 0.97 7.59 -12.79
N THR A 46 1.27 6.46 -12.16
CA THR A 46 2.18 6.34 -11.02
C THR A 46 3.10 5.15 -11.25
N GLN A 47 4.40 5.40 -11.16
CA GLN A 47 5.43 4.37 -11.19
C GLN A 47 6.23 4.45 -9.91
N GLY A 48 6.35 3.34 -9.19
CA GLY A 48 7.07 3.33 -7.93
C GLY A 48 7.55 1.96 -7.49
N GLU A 49 8.47 1.99 -6.54
CA GLU A 49 8.92 0.81 -5.80
C GLU A 49 8.31 0.85 -4.40
N GLN A 50 7.88 -0.32 -3.92
CA GLN A 50 7.49 -0.51 -2.53
C GLN A 50 8.31 -1.65 -1.93
N SER A 51 8.75 -1.47 -0.70
CA SER A 51 9.44 -2.48 0.09
C SER A 51 8.77 -2.59 1.45
N LEU A 52 8.35 -3.79 1.82
CA LEU A 52 7.60 -4.06 3.05
C LEU A 52 8.19 -5.26 3.79
N SER A 53 8.21 -5.18 5.11
CA SER A 53 8.37 -6.33 5.99
C SER A 53 7.09 -6.52 6.79
N MET A 54 6.38 -7.60 6.50
CA MET A 54 5.13 -7.97 7.16
C MET A 54 5.39 -9.10 8.14
N ASN A 55 4.96 -8.92 9.39
CA ASN A 55 4.91 -9.98 10.39
C ASN A 55 3.47 -10.47 10.50
N ILE A 56 3.25 -11.73 10.19
CA ILE A 56 1.96 -12.40 10.27
C ILE A 56 2.03 -13.36 11.45
N GLY A 57 1.23 -13.11 12.49
CA GLY A 57 1.02 -14.05 13.58
C GLY A 57 -0.25 -14.85 13.32
N ALA A 58 -0.23 -16.17 13.41
CA ALA A 58 -1.44 -16.99 13.37
C ALA A 58 -1.26 -18.26 14.22
N MET A 59 -2.26 -18.59 15.04
CA MET A 59 -2.26 -19.83 15.86
C MET A 59 -0.96 -20.06 16.66
N GLY A 60 -0.35 -19.00 17.20
CA GLY A 60 0.90 -19.06 17.97
C GLY A 60 2.19 -19.14 17.13
N GLN A 61 2.08 -19.20 15.81
CA GLN A 61 3.22 -19.13 14.89
C GLN A 61 3.40 -17.70 14.37
N LYS A 62 4.66 -17.34 14.07
CA LYS A 62 5.00 -16.07 13.44
C LYS A 62 5.71 -16.34 12.12
N LEU A 63 5.19 -15.72 11.05
CA LEU A 63 5.79 -15.70 9.74
C LEU A 63 6.21 -14.26 9.43
N THR A 64 7.47 -14.06 9.05
CA THR A 64 7.93 -12.77 8.51
C THR A 64 8.07 -12.89 7.00
N VAL A 65 7.34 -12.06 6.28
CA VAL A 65 7.39 -11.94 4.82
C VAL A 65 8.06 -10.62 4.46
N ARG A 66 9.12 -10.68 3.66
CA ARG A 66 9.74 -9.49 3.06
C ARG A 66 9.33 -9.41 1.59
N MET A 67 8.74 -8.30 1.20
CA MET A 67 8.25 -8.08 -0.15
C MET A 67 8.90 -6.83 -0.73
N LYS A 68 9.40 -6.93 -1.95
CA LYS A 68 9.76 -5.78 -2.78
C LYS A 68 8.95 -5.89 -4.07
N GLN A 69 8.24 -4.84 -4.42
CA GLN A 69 7.39 -4.81 -5.60
C GLN A 69 7.57 -3.50 -6.38
N GLU A 70 7.50 -3.61 -7.70
CA GLU A 70 7.32 -2.48 -8.59
C GLU A 70 5.82 -2.32 -8.85
N VAL A 71 5.33 -1.09 -8.73
CA VAL A 71 3.93 -0.74 -8.92
C VAL A 71 3.84 0.25 -10.07
N ASN A 72 3.02 -0.09 -11.05
CA ASN A 72 2.69 0.78 -12.16
C ASN A 72 1.16 0.87 -12.25
N ASN A 73 0.63 2.04 -11.93
CA ASN A 73 -0.79 2.32 -11.97
C ASN A 73 -1.06 3.36 -13.05
N LYS A 74 -1.95 3.04 -13.98
CA LYS A 74 -2.36 3.94 -15.04
C LYS A 74 -3.87 4.15 -15.00
N LEU A 75 -4.30 5.40 -14.96
CA LEU A 75 -5.70 5.75 -15.14
C LEU A 75 -6.09 5.55 -16.60
N THR A 76 -6.90 4.54 -16.88
CA THR A 76 -7.34 4.18 -18.23
C THR A 76 -8.75 4.65 -18.56
N ALA A 77 -9.64 4.72 -17.55
CA ALA A 77 -11.01 5.20 -17.68
C ALA A 77 -11.51 5.79 -16.35
N ILE A 78 -12.50 6.67 -16.44
CA ILE A 78 -13.26 7.20 -15.29
C ILE A 78 -14.71 6.81 -15.56
N GLU A 79 -15.27 5.99 -14.68
CA GLU A 79 -16.65 5.52 -14.78
C GLU A 79 -17.34 5.74 -13.43
N ASP A 80 -18.63 6.09 -13.47
CA ASP A 80 -19.45 6.16 -12.27
C ASP A 80 -19.70 4.74 -11.76
N ILE A 81 -19.07 4.36 -10.63
CA ILE A 81 -19.32 3.08 -9.97
C ILE A 81 -20.59 3.24 -9.11
N PRO A 82 -21.68 2.51 -9.39
CA PRO A 82 -22.88 2.56 -8.57
C PRO A 82 -22.56 2.16 -7.13
N ALA A 83 -23.07 2.92 -6.16
CA ALA A 83 -22.98 2.53 -4.75
C ALA A 83 -23.78 1.24 -4.51
N PHE A 84 -23.13 0.24 -3.90
CA PHE A 84 -23.76 -1.00 -3.45
C PHE A 84 -24.34 -0.85 -2.05
#